data_AF-A0A7V8RK94-F1
#
_entry.id   AF-A0A7V8RK94-F1
#
_cell.length_a   1.000
_cell.length_b   1.000
_cell.length_c   1.000
_cell.angle_alpha   90.00
_cell.angle_beta   90.00
_cell.angle_gamma   90.00
#
_symmetry.space_group_name_H-M   'P 1'
#
loop_
_entity.id
_entity.type
_entity.pdbx_description
1 polymer ?
#
loop_
_entity_poly.entity_id
_entity_poly.type
_entity_poly.pdbx_seq_one_letter_code
_entity_poly.pdbx_strand_id
1 'polypeptide(L)'
;MTEIYLLIASGTDQSDAYVLGWFDDRNKAREVAEQKEWEAYRASLKAEHPWSSQKPLAPDKTEYRRYWIKTVSKFEHVSVPRSLAVH
;
A
#
# COMPACT_ATOMS: atom_id res chain seq x y z
N MET A 1 11.92 -17.89 6.58
CA MET A 1 10.79 -17.11 6.05
C MET A 1 11.20 -15.65 5.99
N THR A 2 11.22 -15.04 4.80
CA THR A 2 11.53 -13.61 4.63
C THR A 2 10.21 -12.85 4.55
N GLU A 3 10.01 -11.85 5.39
CA GLU A 3 8.82 -10.99 5.30
C GLU A 3 9.07 -9.88 4.29
N ILE A 4 8.08 -9.59 3.45
CA ILE A 4 8.06 -8.42 2.58
C ILE A 4 6.85 -7.55 2.92
N TYR A 5 7.02 -6.25 2.76
CA TYR A 5 6.04 -5.24 3.11
C TYR A 5 5.53 -4.59 1.82
N LEU A 6 4.31 -4.94 1.42
CA LEU A 6 3.68 -4.38 0.23
C LEU A 6 3.06 -3.03 0.56
N LEU A 7 3.41 -2.00 -0.23
CA LEU A 7 2.75 -0.70 -0.19
C LEU A 7 1.56 -0.73 -1.13
N ILE A 8 0.37 -0.49 -0.59
CA ILE A 8 -0.89 -0.56 -1.32
C ILE A 8 -1.58 0.81 -1.24
N ALA A 9 -2.10 1.27 -2.38
CA ALA A 9 -2.99 2.41 -2.49
C ALA A 9 -4.43 1.95 -2.67
N SER A 10 -5.34 2.50 -1.87
CA SER A 10 -6.77 2.49 -2.15
C SER A 10 -7.07 3.42 -3.31
N GLY A 11 -7.84 2.91 -4.25
CA GLY A 11 -8.52 3.71 -5.24
C GLY A 11 -9.50 4.68 -4.58
N THR A 12 -9.97 5.64 -5.38
CA THR A 12 -11.02 6.58 -5.02
C THR A 12 -12.33 5.87 -4.65
N ASP A 13 -12.50 4.66 -5.16
CA ASP A 13 -13.55 3.71 -4.81
C ASP A 13 -12.94 2.61 -3.92
N GLN A 14 -13.53 2.32 -2.76
CA GLN A 14 -13.05 1.35 -1.76
C GLN A 14 -12.84 -0.07 -2.33
N SER A 15 -13.36 -0.32 -3.54
CA SER A 15 -13.28 -1.55 -4.31
C SER A 15 -11.88 -1.85 -4.86
N ASP A 16 -11.10 -0.82 -5.17
CA ASP A 16 -9.85 -0.98 -5.91
C ASP A 16 -8.62 -0.78 -5.01
N ALA A 17 -7.70 -1.75 -5.05
CA ALA A 17 -6.43 -1.67 -4.33
C ALA A 17 -5.26 -1.92 -5.30
N TYR A 18 -4.34 -0.96 -5.37
CA TYR A 18 -3.19 -1.00 -6.26
C TYR A 18 -1.90 -1.20 -5.47
N VAL A 19 -1.09 -2.19 -5.85
CA VAL A 19 0.24 -2.36 -5.27
C VAL A 19 1.19 -1.35 -5.91
N LEU A 20 1.72 -0.42 -5.13
CA LEU A 20 2.68 0.58 -5.60
C LEU A 20 4.11 0.05 -5.59
N GLY A 21 4.41 -0.91 -4.72
CA GLY A 21 5.75 -1.46 -4.55
C GLY A 21 5.86 -2.36 -3.33
N TRP A 22 7.06 -2.86 -3.09
CA TRP A 22 7.38 -3.72 -1.95
C TRP A 22 8.70 -3.29 -1.31
N PHE A 23 8.82 -3.56 -0.02
CA PHE A 23 9.98 -3.24 0.80
C PHE A 23 10.39 -4.46 1.63
N ASP A 24 11.68 -4.58 1.90
CA ASP A 24 12.24 -5.55 2.84
C ASP A 24 12.18 -5.05 4.30
N ASP A 25 12.13 -3.74 4.50
CA ASP A 25 12.07 -3.10 5.83
C ASP A 25 10.68 -2.51 6.12
N ARG A 26 10.13 -2.87 7.29
CA ARG A 26 8.82 -2.41 7.77
C ARG A 26 8.76 -0.91 8.03
N ASN A 27 9.80 -0.36 8.67
CA ASN A 27 9.87 1.05 9.02
C ASN A 27 9.94 1.89 7.76
N LYS A 28 10.78 1.48 6.81
CA LYS A 28 10.90 2.15 5.51
C LYS A 28 9.58 2.15 4.74
N ALA A 29 8.88 1.00 4.72
CA ALA A 29 7.55 0.92 4.12
C ALA A 29 6.57 1.91 4.78
N ARG A 30 6.59 1.99 6.12
CA ARG A 30 5.70 2.87 6.92
C ARG A 30 5.96 4.33 6.63
N GLU A 31 7.21 4.75 6.63
CA GLU A 31 7.60 6.13 6.30
C GLU A 31 7.13 6.52 4.89
N VAL A 32 7.30 5.63 3.91
CA VAL A 32 6.84 5.89 2.54
C VAL A 32 5.31 5.98 2.46
N ALA A 33 4.58 5.11 3.16
CA ALA A 33 3.13 5.17 3.21
C ALA A 33 2.63 6.49 3.81
N GLU A 34 3.23 6.93 4.92
CA GLU A 34 2.91 8.21 5.57
C GLU A 34 3.26 9.40 4.68
N GLN A 35 4.43 9.37 4.02
CA GLN A 35 4.83 10.41 3.09
C GLN A 35 3.85 10.52 1.91
N LYS A 36 3.37 9.38 1.38
CA LYS A 36 2.39 9.33 0.31
C LYS A 36 1.02 9.86 0.73
N GLU A 37 0.57 9.57 1.95
CA GLU A 37 -0.64 10.16 2.54
C GLU A 37 -0.53 11.70 2.57
N TRP A 38 0.59 12.22 3.07
CA TRP A 38 0.82 13.66 3.13
C TRP A 38 0.95 14.30 1.74
N GLU A 39 1.58 13.63 0.79
CA GLU A 39 1.68 14.09 -0.60
C GLU A 39 0.29 14.17 -1.25
N ALA A 40 -0.53 13.13 -1.09
CA ALA A 40 -1.89 13.09 -1.60
C ALA A 40 -2.80 14.14 -0.96
N TYR A 41 -2.64 14.38 0.35
CA TYR A 41 -3.33 15.46 1.07
C TYR A 41 -2.93 16.85 0.56
N ARG A 42 -1.63 17.09 0.34
CA ARG A 42 -1.18 18.37 -0.23
C ARG A 42 -1.68 18.55 -1.67
N ALA A 43 -1.72 17.48 -2.45
CA ALA A 43 -2.25 17.51 -3.81
C ALA A 43 -3.76 17.81 -3.82
N SER A 44 -4.53 17.20 -2.93
CA SER A 44 -5.97 17.46 -2.83
C SER A 44 -6.29 18.86 -2.27
N LEU A 45 -5.45 19.41 -1.40
CA LEU A 45 -5.56 20.81 -0.98
C LEU A 45 -5.27 21.81 -2.11
N LYS A 46 -4.36 21.47 -3.03
CA LYS A 46 -4.02 22.31 -4.19
C LYS A 46 -5.03 22.19 -5.32
N ALA A 47 -5.72 21.06 -5.41
CA ALA A 47 -6.83 20.89 -6.34
C ALA A 47 -7.98 21.79 -5.89
N GLU A 48 -8.16 22.92 -6.57
CA GLU A 48 -9.42 23.65 -6.49
C GLU A 48 -10.52 22.66 -6.91
N HIS A 49 -11.34 22.23 -5.96
CA HIS A 49 -12.47 21.35 -6.21
C HIS A 49 -13.71 22.23 -6.46
N PRO A 50 -14.03 22.59 -7.72
CA PRO A 50 -15.16 23.49 -8.02
C PRO A 50 -16.52 22.93 -7.60
N TRP A 51 -16.63 21.62 -7.35
CA TRP A 51 -17.88 20.94 -7.00
C TRP A 51 -17.99 20.47 -5.55
N SER A 52 -16.94 20.63 -4.73
CA SER A 52 -17.00 20.23 -3.32
C SER A 52 -16.28 21.24 -2.44
N SER A 53 -17.04 21.94 -1.60
CA SER A 53 -16.51 22.84 -0.58
C SER A 53 -15.89 22.10 0.62
N GLN A 54 -15.91 20.76 0.61
CA GLN A 54 -15.28 19.97 1.66
C GLN A 54 -13.78 19.96 1.45
N LYS A 55 -13.08 20.73 2.30
CA LYS A 55 -11.62 20.62 2.40
C LYS A 55 -11.28 19.17 2.74
N PRO A 56 -10.33 18.54 2.01
CA PRO A 56 -9.86 17.22 2.38
C PRO A 56 -9.37 17.24 3.83
N LEU A 57 -9.67 16.18 4.58
CA LEU A 57 -9.22 16.04 5.96
C LEU A 57 -7.74 15.64 5.96
N ALA A 58 -6.99 16.17 6.94
CA ALA A 58 -5.60 15.77 7.14
C ALA A 58 -5.53 14.27 7.49
N PRO A 59 -4.49 13.55 7.06
CA PRO A 59 -4.32 12.11 7.33
C PRO A 59 -4.23 11.78 8.83
N ASP A 60 -3.94 12.77 9.69
CA ASP A 60 -3.99 12.69 11.16
C ASP A 60 -5.42 12.68 11.73
N LYS A 61 -6.38 13.28 11.00
CA LYS A 61 -7.77 13.50 11.46
C LYS A 61 -8.79 12.57 10.80
N THR A 62 -8.33 11.63 9.98
CA THR A 62 -9.19 10.67 9.28
C THR A 62 -8.73 9.25 9.61
N GLU A 63 -9.69 8.38 9.95
CA GLU A 63 -9.43 6.94 10.08
C GLU A 63 -9.25 6.28 8.71
N TYR A 64 -9.72 6.95 7.64
CA TYR A 64 -9.58 6.47 6.27
C TYR A 64 -8.22 6.83 5.70
N ARG A 65 -7.33 5.84 5.60
CA ARG A 65 -6.01 5.95 4.97
C ARG A 65 -6.07 5.45 3.54
N ARG A 66 -5.53 6.23 2.60
CA ARG A 66 -5.41 5.82 1.19
C ARG A 66 -4.22 4.89 0.97
N TYR A 67 -3.17 4.99 1.77
CA TYR A 67 -2.00 4.14 1.68
C TYR A 67 -1.88 3.28 2.95
N TRP A 68 -1.69 1.97 2.76
CA TRP A 68 -1.40 1.04 3.85
C TRP A 68 -0.35 0.02 3.45
N ILE A 69 0.13 -0.71 4.45
CA ILE A 69 1.13 -1.76 4.27
C ILE A 69 0.52 -3.10 4.61
N LYS A 70 0.73 -4.05 3.72
CA LYS A 70 0.39 -5.44 3.96
C LYS A 70 1.68 -6.25 4.09
N THR A 71 1.87 -6.87 5.25
CA THR A 71 2.95 -7.84 5.45
C THR A 71 2.60 -9.12 4.71
N VAL A 72 3.52 -9.62 3.91
CA VAL A 72 3.39 -10.88 3.17
C VAL A 72 4.64 -11.71 3.44
N SER A 73 4.45 -12.97 3.85
CA SER A 73 5.57 -13.90 3.99
C SER A 73 5.99 -14.41 2.61
N LYS A 74 7.24 -14.20 2.26
CA LYS A 74 7.86 -14.84 1.10
C LYS A 74 7.97 -16.33 1.39
N PHE A 75 7.24 -17.14 0.63
CA PHE A 75 7.48 -18.57 0.59
C PHE A 75 8.87 -18.78 0.00
N GLU A 76 9.73 -19.53 0.69
CA GLU A 76 10.89 -20.10 0.01
C GLU A 76 10.34 -20.98 -1.10
N HIS A 77 10.78 -20.74 -2.32
CA HIS A 77 10.49 -21.60 -3.45
C HIS A 77 11.11 -22.96 -3.13
N VAL A 78 10.34 -23.85 -2.50
CA VAL A 78 10.73 -25.24 -2.34
C VAL A 78 10.71 -25.76 -3.77
N SER A 79 11.90 -25.92 -4.35
CA SER A 79 12.07 -26.64 -5.60
C SER A 79 11.42 -28.00 -5.36
N VAL A 80 10.22 -28.21 -5.95
CA VAL A 80 9.55 -29.50 -5.86
C VAL A 80 10.56 -30.50 -6.41
N PRO A 81 11.09 -31.45 -5.61
CA PRO A 81 11.95 -32.46 -6.17
C PRO A 81 11.10 -33.18 -7.20
N ARG A 82 11.52 -33.10 -8.46
CA ARG A 82 10.92 -33.78 -9.61
C ARG A 82 11.21 -35.28 -9.49
N SER A 83 10.76 -35.88 -8.40
CA SER A 83 10.89 -37.29 -8.09
C SER A 83 9.52 -37.79 -7.67
N LEU A 84 8.71 -38.07 -8.67
CA LEU A 84 7.81 -39.21 -8.71
C LEU A 84 7.62 -39.52 -10.20
N ALA A 85 8.68 -40.04 -10.80
CA ALA A 85 8.51 -40.95 -11.94
C ALA A 85 7.81 -42.19 -11.38
N VAL A 86 6.66 -42.55 -11.92
CA VAL A 86 6.17 -43.93 -11.87
C VAL A 86 5.91 -44.35 -13.30
N HIS A 87 6.52 -45.49 -13.61
CA HIS A 87 6.55 -46.24 -14.86
C HIS A 87 5.18 -46.50 -15.49
#